data_AF-A0ABD2N912-F1
#
_entry.id   AF-A0ABD2N912-F1
#
_cell.length_a   1.000
_cell.length_b   1.000
_cell.length_c   1.000
_cell.angle_alpha   90.00
_cell.angle_beta   90.00
_cell.angle_gamma   90.00
#
_symmetry.space_group_name_H-M   'P 1'
#
loop_
_entity.id
_entity.type
_entity.pdbx_description
1 polymer ?
#
loop_
_entity_poly.entity_id
_entity_poly.type
_entity_poly.pdbx_seq_one_letter_code
_entity_poly.pdbx_strand_id
1 'polypeptide(L)'
;MHQHYFAETLNKESVVGKSEFEALARLPKTIIIFHFIDKKNPRLSAPSRDLLERLLEKDPTKRLRSLRSLTTIAFFKDYQIEKVKEKTVSPKALLQNHYPNGPRNRIEEDEFEDFDSTN
;
A
#
# COMPACT_ATOMS: atom_id res chain seq x y z
N MET A 1 36.86 -21.63 2.51
CA MET A 1 36.98 -20.18 2.74
C MET A 1 35.84 -19.41 2.05
N HIS A 2 34.59 -19.49 2.52
CA HIS A 2 33.48 -18.71 1.92
C HIS A 2 32.38 -18.30 2.93
N GLN A 3 32.70 -18.26 4.23
CA GLN A 3 31.71 -17.98 5.29
C GLN A 3 31.87 -16.58 5.94
N HIS A 4 32.74 -15.71 5.41
CA HIS A 4 33.02 -14.40 6.04
C HIS A 4 32.41 -13.18 5.33
N TYR A 5 31.73 -13.33 4.20
CA TYR A 5 31.21 -12.19 3.42
C TYR A 5 29.74 -11.83 3.67
N PHE A 6 29.01 -12.54 4.54
CA PHE A 6 27.57 -12.33 4.72
C PHE A 6 27.21 -11.46 5.95
N ALA A 7 28.18 -11.12 6.81
CA ALA A 7 27.91 -10.42 8.08
C ALA A 7 28.16 -8.90 8.06
N GLU A 8 28.75 -8.34 7.00
CA GLU A 8 29.11 -6.91 6.96
C GLU A 8 28.07 -6.00 6.30
N THR A 9 27.00 -6.55 5.71
CA THR A 9 25.98 -5.74 5.04
C THR A 9 24.87 -5.25 5.96
N LEU A 10 24.74 -5.78 7.18
CA LEU A 10 23.66 -5.42 8.10
C LEU A 10 23.95 -4.20 9.00
N ASN A 11 25.17 -3.65 8.95
CA ASN A 11 25.57 -2.55 9.86
C ASN A 11 25.62 -1.17 9.20
N LYS A 12 25.22 -1.04 7.93
CA LYS A 12 25.20 0.26 7.21
C LYS A 12 23.80 0.83 6.94
N GLU A 13 22.73 0.09 7.22
CA GLU A 13 21.36 0.56 6.98
C GLU A 13 20.77 1.42 8.13
N SER A 14 21.46 1.55 9.27
CA SER A 14 20.88 2.17 10.47
C SER A 14 20.97 3.70 10.56
N VAL A 15 21.69 4.39 9.67
CA VAL A 15 21.97 5.85 9.84
C VAL A 15 21.24 6.74 8.84
N VAL A 16 20.74 6.21 7.71
CA VAL A 16 20.08 7.02 6.66
C VAL A 16 18.61 7.35 6.99
N GLY A 17 17.99 6.67 7.96
CA GLY A 17 16.54 6.72 8.15
C GLY A 17 15.95 7.86 8.99
N LYS A 18 16.75 8.63 9.75
CA LYS A 18 16.20 9.60 10.72
C LYS A 18 16.14 11.03 10.20
N SER A 19 17.17 11.51 9.50
CA SER A 19 17.23 12.88 8.99
C SER A 19 16.29 13.12 7.81
N GLU A 20 16.06 12.10 6.97
CA GLU A 20 15.13 12.21 5.84
C GLU A 20 13.68 12.22 6.30
N PHE A 21 13.34 11.44 7.33
CA PHE A 21 11.99 11.42 7.92
C PHE A 21 11.64 12.76 8.59
N GLU A 22 12.59 13.41 9.27
CA GLU A 22 12.37 14.73 9.88
C GLU A 22 12.19 15.83 8.83
N ALA A 23 12.88 15.73 7.69
CA ALA A 23 12.70 16.64 6.56
C ALA A 23 11.33 16.45 5.87
N LEU A 24 10.85 15.21 5.78
CA LEU A 24 9.54 14.89 5.21
C LEU A 24 8.37 15.38 6.08
N ALA A 25 8.53 15.41 7.40
CA ALA A 25 7.54 15.94 8.34
C ALA A 25 7.28 17.45 8.19
N ARG A 26 8.18 18.18 7.50
CA ARG A 26 8.06 19.63 7.23
C ARG A 26 7.40 19.93 5.88
N LEU A 27 7.10 18.92 5.07
CA LEU A 27 6.43 19.11 3.79
C LEU A 27 4.91 19.14 4.00
N PRO A 28 4.15 19.91 3.19
CA PRO A 28 2.70 19.85 3.21
C PRO A 28 2.26 18.39 3.03
N LYS A 29 1.27 17.95 3.81
CA LYS A 29 0.78 16.55 3.86
C LYS A 29 0.55 15.94 2.47
N THR A 30 0.22 16.77 1.48
CA THR A 30 0.08 16.41 0.06
C THR A 30 1.35 15.81 -0.56
N ILE A 31 2.55 16.27 -0.19
CA ILE A 31 3.83 15.79 -0.77
C ILE A 31 4.27 14.46 -0.15
N ILE A 32 3.91 14.20 1.11
CA ILE A 32 4.27 12.97 1.83
C ILE A 32 3.61 11.73 1.21
N ILE A 33 2.34 11.85 0.77
CA ILE A 33 1.61 10.75 0.12
C ILE A 33 2.32 10.31 -1.19
N PHE A 34 2.83 11.27 -1.96
CA PHE A 34 3.53 10.98 -3.22
C PHE A 34 4.93 10.38 -3.02
N HIS A 35 5.63 10.72 -1.94
CA HIS A 35 6.95 10.16 -1.63
C HIS A 35 6.87 8.73 -1.06
N PHE A 36 5.78 8.37 -0.39
CA PHE A 36 5.57 7.03 0.19
C PHE A 36 5.42 5.94 -0.89
N ILE A 37 4.95 6.31 -2.08
CA ILE A 37 4.91 5.44 -3.27
C ILE A 37 6.21 5.62 -4.03
N ASP A 38 7.31 5.40 -3.32
CA ASP A 38 8.62 5.45 -3.93
C ASP A 38 8.66 4.42 -5.10
N LYS A 39 9.14 4.89 -6.25
CA LYS A 39 9.37 4.10 -7.48
C LYS A 39 10.28 2.89 -7.25
N LYS A 40 10.86 2.75 -6.07
CA LYS A 40 11.76 1.67 -5.65
C LYS A 40 11.34 0.91 -4.40
N ASN A 41 10.07 0.90 -3.98
CA ASN A 41 9.67 -0.04 -2.91
C ASN A 41 9.80 -1.51 -3.42
N PRO A 42 10.78 -2.30 -2.95
CA PRO A 42 11.01 -3.65 -3.45
C PRO A 42 9.90 -4.62 -3.03
N ARG A 43 9.01 -4.22 -2.12
CA ARG A 43 7.91 -5.05 -1.60
C ARG A 43 6.68 -5.05 -2.50
N LEU A 44 6.58 -4.12 -3.47
CA LEU A 44 5.45 -4.03 -4.38
C LEU A 44 5.74 -4.74 -5.71
N SER A 45 4.82 -5.63 -6.09
CA SER A 45 4.84 -6.25 -7.42
C SER A 45 4.71 -5.19 -8.52
N ALA A 46 5.27 -5.45 -9.71
CA ALA A 46 5.18 -4.52 -10.83
C ALA A 46 3.72 -4.16 -11.22
N PRO A 47 2.76 -5.11 -11.27
CA PRO A 47 1.35 -4.78 -11.52
C PRO A 47 0.72 -3.91 -10.43
N SER A 48 1.08 -4.12 -9.16
CA SER A 48 0.59 -3.29 -8.05
C SER A 48 1.11 -1.86 -8.16
N ARG A 49 2.37 -1.71 -8.60
CA ARG A 49 2.98 -0.39 -8.80
C ARG A 49 2.32 0.38 -9.92
N ASP A 50 2.13 -0.25 -11.09
CA ASP A 50 1.42 0.37 -12.23
C ASP A 50 0.00 0.82 -11.85
N LEU A 51 -0.72 0.00 -11.09
CA LEU A 51 -2.05 0.37 -10.58
C LEU A 51 -1.99 1.64 -9.70
N LEU A 52 -1.07 1.68 -8.74
CA LEU A 52 -0.95 2.81 -7.80
C LEU A 52 -0.52 4.10 -8.52
N GLU A 53 0.45 4.01 -9.44
CA GLU A 53 0.90 5.16 -10.23
C GLU A 53 -0.25 5.79 -11.01
N ARG A 54 -1.12 4.96 -11.62
CA ARG A 54 -2.28 5.47 -12.39
C ARG A 54 -3.40 6.00 -11.51
N LEU A 55 -3.67 5.38 -10.35
CA LEU A 55 -4.70 5.82 -9.41
C LEU A 55 -4.34 7.14 -8.73
N LEU A 56 -3.05 7.35 -8.50
CA LEU A 56 -2.54 8.48 -7.73
C LEU A 56 -1.83 9.50 -8.61
N GLU A 57 -2.04 9.43 -9.92
CA GLU A 57 -1.59 10.44 -10.87
C GLU A 57 -2.03 11.85 -10.43
N LYS A 58 -1.09 12.79 -10.46
CA LYS A 58 -1.30 14.16 -9.98
C LYS A 58 -2.29 14.89 -10.86
N ASP A 59 -2.18 14.69 -12.18
CA ASP A 59 -3.11 15.26 -13.15
C ASP A 59 -4.43 14.44 -13.18
N PRO A 60 -5.56 15.02 -12.76
CA PRO A 60 -6.83 14.30 -12.71
C PRO A 60 -7.31 13.84 -14.10
N THR A 61 -6.87 14.49 -15.17
CA THR A 61 -7.23 14.09 -16.54
C THR A 61 -6.50 12.82 -16.97
N LYS A 62 -5.30 12.56 -16.42
CA LYS A 62 -4.50 11.36 -16.69
C LYS A 62 -4.74 10.25 -15.68
N ARG A 63 -5.29 10.58 -14.51
CA ARG A 63 -5.66 9.62 -13.48
C ARG A 63 -6.61 8.57 -14.00
N LEU A 64 -6.48 7.34 -13.52
CA LEU A 64 -7.43 6.27 -13.77
C LEU A 64 -8.79 6.61 -13.17
N ARG A 65 -9.84 6.72 -14.02
CA ARG A 65 -11.17 7.22 -13.60
C ARG A 65 -12.31 6.23 -13.77
N SER A 66 -12.15 5.23 -14.65
CA SER A 66 -13.25 4.35 -15.04
C SER A 66 -13.01 2.92 -14.60
N LEU A 67 -14.09 2.25 -14.19
CA LEU A 67 -14.06 0.82 -13.85
C LEU A 67 -13.64 -0.03 -15.04
N ARG A 68 -14.01 0.36 -16.27
CA ARG A 68 -13.60 -0.34 -17.50
C ARG A 68 -12.08 -0.27 -17.69
N SER A 69 -11.46 0.88 -17.40
CA SER A 69 -10.00 1.00 -17.47
C SER A 69 -9.34 0.20 -16.33
N LEU A 70 -9.95 0.18 -15.14
CA LEU A 70 -9.46 -0.57 -13.99
C LEU A 70 -9.38 -2.08 -14.27
N THR A 71 -10.40 -2.66 -14.92
CA THR A 71 -10.45 -4.09 -15.23
C THR A 71 -9.36 -4.54 -16.21
N THR A 72 -8.81 -3.61 -17.02
CA THR A 72 -7.74 -3.93 -17.99
C THR A 72 -6.35 -3.96 -17.40
N ILE A 73 -6.17 -3.55 -16.15
CA ILE A 73 -4.86 -3.48 -15.50
C ILE A 73 -4.39 -4.88 -15.14
N ALA A 74 -3.09 -5.16 -15.33
CA ALA A 74 -2.50 -6.47 -15.09
C ALA A 74 -2.71 -6.98 -13.65
N PHE A 75 -2.85 -6.08 -12.68
CA PHE A 75 -3.19 -6.39 -11.30
C PHE A 75 -4.51 -7.18 -11.17
N PHE A 76 -5.48 -6.96 -12.08
CA PHE A 76 -6.79 -7.60 -12.06
C PHE A 76 -6.95 -8.76 -13.05
N LYS A 77 -5.88 -9.17 -13.77
CA LYS A 77 -5.98 -10.14 -14.89
C LYS A 77 -6.71 -11.44 -14.53
N ASP A 78 -6.46 -11.95 -13.33
CA ASP A 78 -7.03 -13.23 -12.86
C ASP A 78 -8.17 -13.04 -11.83
N TYR A 79 -8.60 -11.79 -11.62
CA TYR A 79 -9.67 -11.45 -10.69
C TYR A 79 -11.03 -11.50 -11.39
N GLN A 80 -11.95 -12.32 -10.89
CA GLN A 80 -13.26 -12.53 -11.51
C GLN A 80 -14.26 -11.45 -11.09
N ILE A 81 -14.10 -10.25 -11.68
CA ILE A 81 -14.90 -9.05 -11.36
C ILE A 81 -16.40 -9.28 -11.58
N GLU A 82 -16.74 -10.09 -12.58
CA GLU A 82 -18.11 -10.44 -12.95
C GLU A 82 -18.82 -11.19 -11.81
N LYS A 83 -18.15 -12.18 -11.22
CA LYS A 83 -18.70 -12.94 -10.08
C LYS A 83 -18.92 -12.07 -8.84
N VAL A 84 -18.04 -11.09 -8.66
CA VAL A 84 -18.16 -10.13 -7.54
C VAL A 84 -19.38 -9.22 -7.75
N LYS A 85 -19.62 -8.76 -8.99
CA LYS A 85 -20.82 -7.99 -9.34
C LYS A 85 -22.11 -8.79 -9.12
N GLU A 86 -22.07 -10.08 -9.46
CA GLU A 86 -23.20 -11.01 -9.26
C GLU A 86 -23.35 -11.47 -7.80
N LYS A 87 -22.47 -11.04 -6.89
CA LYS A 87 -22.43 -11.44 -5.47
C LYS A 87 -22.33 -12.96 -5.27
N THR A 88 -21.80 -13.69 -6.25
CA THR A 88 -21.65 -15.15 -6.18
C THR A 88 -20.46 -15.56 -5.32
N VAL A 89 -19.54 -14.63 -5.06
CA VAL A 89 -18.38 -14.84 -4.20
C VAL A 89 -18.68 -14.35 -2.78
N SER A 90 -18.67 -15.26 -1.80
CA SER A 90 -18.79 -14.89 -0.39
C SER A 90 -17.51 -14.17 0.08
N PRO A 91 -17.61 -12.91 0.55
CA PRO A 91 -16.45 -12.18 1.08
C PRO A 91 -15.80 -12.91 2.25
N LYS A 92 -16.60 -13.55 3.11
CA LYS A 92 -16.09 -14.32 4.26
C LYS A 92 -15.23 -15.51 3.81
N ALA A 93 -15.66 -16.22 2.77
CA ALA A 93 -14.91 -17.35 2.22
C ALA A 93 -13.59 -16.88 1.58
N LEU A 94 -13.61 -15.78 0.82
CA LEU A 94 -12.39 -15.18 0.27
C LEU A 94 -11.40 -14.77 1.36
N LEU A 95 -11.90 -14.09 2.40
CA LEU A 95 -11.06 -13.63 3.50
C LEU A 95 -10.44 -14.81 4.25
N GLN A 96 -11.17 -15.90 4.48
CA GLN A 96 -10.59 -17.10 5.10
C GLN A 96 -9.50 -17.74 4.25
N ASN A 97 -9.65 -17.74 2.92
CA ASN A 97 -8.65 -18.32 2.01
C ASN A 97 -7.35 -17.51 1.97
N HIS A 98 -7.43 -16.18 2.02
CA HIS A 98 -6.25 -15.29 1.90
C HIS A 98 -5.69 -14.85 3.25
N TYR A 99 -6.52 -14.77 4.28
CA TYR A 99 -6.20 -14.32 5.64
C TYR A 99 -6.81 -15.30 6.66
N PRO A 100 -6.34 -16.56 6.70
CA PRO A 100 -6.92 -17.60 7.55
C PRO A 100 -6.85 -17.27 9.05
N ASN A 101 -5.82 -16.52 9.46
CA ASN A 101 -5.61 -16.11 10.85
C ASN A 101 -6.24 -14.74 11.18
N GLY A 102 -7.06 -14.22 10.26
CA GLY A 102 -7.63 -12.87 10.37
C GLY A 102 -6.58 -11.75 10.20
N PRO A 103 -7.02 -10.48 10.24
CA PRO A 103 -6.11 -9.35 10.35
C PRO A 103 -5.28 -9.49 11.62
N ARG A 104 -4.00 -9.08 11.58
CA ARG A 104 -3.17 -9.01 12.79
C ARG A 104 -3.85 -8.04 13.76
N ASN A 105 -4.18 -8.51 14.96
CA ASN A 105 -4.63 -7.66 16.07
C ASN A 105 -3.49 -6.72 16.46
N ARG A 106 -3.30 -5.64 15.70
CA ARG A 106 -2.52 -4.49 16.14
C ARG A 106 -3.46 -3.30 16.18
N ILE A 107 -4.38 -3.39 17.14
CA ILE A 107 -5.07 -2.22 17.65
C ILE A 107 -4.13 -1.70 18.73
N GLU A 108 -3.20 -0.82 18.33
CA GLU A 108 -2.81 0.23 19.26
C GLU A 108 -4.04 1.14 19.24
N GLU A 109 -4.79 1.14 20.33
CA GLU A 109 -6.00 1.95 20.51
C GLU A 109 -5.56 3.42 20.50
N ASP A 110 -5.36 3.98 19.32
CA ASP A 110 -5.45 5.42 19.16
C ASP A 110 -6.92 5.73 19.48
N GLU A 111 -7.16 6.20 20.71
CA GLU A 111 -8.45 6.68 21.19
C GLU A 111 -9.00 7.66 20.14
N PHE A 112 -9.96 7.20 19.34
CA PHE A 112 -10.71 8.10 18.48
C PHE A 112 -11.56 8.95 19.41
N GLU A 113 -11.21 10.24 19.55
CA GLU A 113 -12.06 11.20 20.23
C GLU A 113 -13.43 11.20 19.55
N ASP A 114 -14.48 10.88 20.32
CA ASP A 114 -15.86 10.96 19.86
C ASP A 114 -16.15 12.38 19.37
N PHE A 115 -16.77 12.47 18.19
CA PHE A 115 -17.04 13.73 17.47
C PHE A 115 -17.94 14.71 18.24
N ASP A 116 -18.66 14.21 19.26
CA ASP A 116 -19.59 14.99 20.10
C ASP A 116 -18.94 15.52 21.40
N SER A 117 -17.63 15.33 21.61
CA SER A 117 -16.96 15.72 22.86
C SER A 117 -16.72 17.24 23.02
N THR A 118 -17.11 18.07 22.05
CA THR A 118 -17.07 19.54 22.16
C THR A 118 -18.47 20.13 22.13
N ASN A 119 -19.08 20.31 23.30
CA ASN A 119 -20.16 21.27 23.52
C ASN A 119 -19.85 22.15 24.74
#